data_AF-A0A537UXT4-F1
#
_entry.id   AF-A0A537UXT4-F1
#
_cell.length_a   1.000
_cell.length_b   1.000
_cell.length_c   1.000
_cell.angle_alpha   90.00
_cell.angle_beta   90.00
_cell.angle_gamma   90.00
#
_symmetry.space_group_name_H-M   'P 1'
#
loop_
_entity.id
_entity.type
_entity.pdbx_description
1 polymer ?
#
loop_
_entity_poly.entity_id
_entity_poly.type
_entity_poly.pdbx_seq_one_letter_code
_entity_poly.pdbx_strand_id
1 'polypeptide(L)'
;MPLFTGPNWDFGSLRRVYEAVEKIAFGELGLDIYPVQIEVITSEQMLDAYSSVGLPLMYRHWSFGKRFAYHETLYRKGLQGLAY
;
A
#
# COMPACT_ATOMS: atom_id res chain seq x y z
N MET A 1 -17.60 15.42 -4.49
CA MET A 1 -16.18 15.82 -4.45
C MET A 1 -15.35 14.57 -4.73
N PRO A 2 -14.30 14.62 -5.55
CA PRO A 2 -13.48 13.43 -5.83
C PRO A 2 -12.84 12.90 -4.55
N LEU A 3 -12.75 11.56 -4.42
CA LEU A 3 -12.19 10.91 -3.22
C LEU A 3 -10.67 11.16 -3.11
N PHE A 4 -9.99 11.18 -4.26
CA PHE A 4 -8.56 11.44 -4.39
C PHE A 4 -8.33 12.67 -5.27
N THR A 5 -7.43 13.55 -4.84
CA THR A 5 -6.99 14.73 -5.61
C THR A 5 -5.52 14.66 -6.01
N GLY A 6 -4.78 13.67 -5.49
CA GLY A 6 -3.41 13.38 -5.89
C GLY A 6 -2.70 12.35 -5.00
N PRO A 7 -1.36 12.29 -5.02
CA PRO A 7 -0.58 11.22 -4.40
C PRO A 7 -0.26 11.55 -2.94
N ASN A 8 -0.38 12.83 -2.58
CA ASN A 8 -0.08 13.39 -1.27
C ASN A 8 -1.33 13.23 -0.43
N TRP A 9 -1.31 12.22 0.43
CA TRP A 9 -2.42 11.94 1.32
C TRP A 9 -2.09 12.48 2.70
N ASP A 10 -3.07 13.15 3.31
CA ASP A 10 -3.06 13.53 4.70
C ASP A 10 -4.03 12.64 5.51
N PHE A 11 -4.04 12.81 6.83
CA PHE A 11 -4.96 12.08 7.71
C PHE A 11 -6.43 12.30 7.33
N GLY A 12 -6.79 13.49 6.83
CA GLY A 12 -8.14 13.77 6.35
C GLY A 12 -8.50 12.93 5.12
N SER A 13 -7.57 12.74 4.21
CA SER A 13 -7.74 11.92 3.00
C SER A 13 -7.87 10.45 3.36
N LEU A 14 -7.03 9.94 4.27
CA LEU A 14 -7.16 8.59 4.81
C LEU A 14 -8.53 8.35 5.45
N ARG A 15 -9.00 9.30 6.25
CA ARG A 15 -10.32 9.23 6.89
C ARG A 15 -11.46 9.18 5.88
N ARG A 16 -11.44 10.02 4.85
CA ARG A 16 -12.48 10.01 3.80
C ARG A 16 -12.53 8.68 3.06
N VAL A 17 -11.36 8.08 2.79
CA VAL A 17 -11.27 6.76 2.16
C VAL A 17 -11.86 5.70 3.07
N TYR A 18 -11.47 5.71 4.35
CA TYR A 18 -12.00 4.78 5.34
C TYR A 18 -13.53 4.85 5.42
N GLU A 19 -14.10 6.04 5.57
CA GLU A 19 -15.55 6.26 5.63
C GLU A 19 -16.27 5.81 4.34
N ALA A 20 -15.65 6.03 3.16
CA ALA A 20 -16.21 5.58 1.89
C ALA A 20 -16.23 4.05 1.77
N VAL A 21 -15.16 3.37 2.21
CA VAL A 21 -15.09 1.89 2.22
C VAL A 21 -16.09 1.32 3.22
N GLU A 22 -16.17 1.90 4.42
CA GLU A 22 -17.09 1.49 5.48
C GLU A 22 -18.56 1.54 5.01
N LYS A 23 -18.94 2.64 4.33
CA LYS A 23 -20.29 2.80 3.77
C LYS A 23 -20.66 1.67 2.80
N ILE A 24 -19.74 1.22 1.96
CA ILE A 24 -19.97 0.13 1.02
C ILE A 24 -20.02 -1.21 1.76
N ALA A 25 -19.03 -1.44 2.64
CA ALA A 25 -18.90 -2.68 3.41
C ALA A 25 -20.18 -3.00 4.19
N PHE A 26 -20.73 -2.02 4.90
CA PHE A 26 -21.95 -2.22 5.69
C PHE A 26 -23.23 -1.92 4.92
N GLY A 27 -23.26 -0.84 4.14
CA GLY A 27 -24.50 -0.36 3.50
C GLY A 27 -24.91 -1.13 2.25
N GLU A 28 -23.95 -1.76 1.56
CA GLU A 28 -24.23 -2.49 0.30
C GLU A 28 -23.91 -3.97 0.43
N LEU A 29 -22.77 -4.31 1.06
CA LEU A 29 -22.26 -5.68 1.09
C LEU A 29 -22.64 -6.46 2.36
N GLY A 30 -23.11 -5.79 3.41
CA GLY A 30 -23.51 -6.42 4.67
C GLY A 30 -22.39 -7.22 5.35
N LEU A 31 -21.14 -6.75 5.23
CA LEU A 31 -19.97 -7.44 5.78
C LEU A 31 -19.92 -7.33 7.31
N ASP A 32 -19.51 -8.43 7.96
CA ASP A 32 -19.07 -8.43 9.35
C ASP A 32 -17.54 -8.34 9.36
N ILE A 33 -17.01 -7.19 9.77
CA ILE A 33 -15.58 -6.88 9.65
C ILE A 33 -14.91 -6.82 11.03
N TYR A 34 -13.64 -7.21 11.07
CA TYR A 34 -12.78 -6.95 12.22
C TYR A 34 -12.40 -5.46 12.29
N PRO A 35 -12.05 -4.94 13.48
CA PRO A 35 -11.52 -3.58 13.61
C PRO A 35 -10.31 -3.35 12.72
N VAL A 36 -10.37 -2.30 11.90
CA VAL A 36 -9.29 -1.94 10.98
C VAL A 36 -8.27 -1.06 11.71
N GLN A 37 -7.00 -1.46 11.66
CA GLN A 37 -5.87 -0.65 12.15
C GLN A 37 -5.11 -0.07 10.96
N ILE A 38 -4.99 1.25 10.92
CA ILE A 38 -4.21 1.97 9.91
C ILE A 38 -2.89 2.41 10.55
N GLU A 39 -1.78 1.93 10.01
CA GLU A 39 -0.45 2.34 10.42
C GLU A 39 0.16 3.28 9.37
N VAL A 40 0.57 4.45 9.81
CA VAL A 40 1.29 5.42 8.98
C VAL A 40 2.78 5.23 9.25
N ILE A 41 3.50 4.78 8.23
CA ILE A 41 4.93 4.46 8.31
C ILE A 41 5.72 5.38 7.39
N THR A 42 6.98 5.63 7.73
CA THR A 42 7.90 6.37 6.86
C THR A 42 8.33 5.52 5.67
N SER A 43 8.87 6.15 4.64
CA SER A 43 9.45 5.43 3.49
C SER A 43 10.57 4.47 3.91
N GLU A 44 11.32 4.79 4.97
CA GLU A 44 12.38 3.94 5.52
C GLU A 44 11.78 2.68 6.17
N GLN A 45 10.76 2.86 7.03
CA GLN A 45 10.03 1.72 7.61
C GLN A 45 9.36 0.85 6.55
N MET A 46 8.88 1.47 5.46
CA MET A 46 8.36 0.74 4.31
C MET A 46 9.47 -0.09 3.63
N LEU A 47 10.66 0.47 3.42
CA LEU A 47 11.82 -0.25 2.86
C LEU A 47 12.32 -1.36 3.78
N ASP A 48 12.30 -1.14 5.10
CA ASP A 48 12.61 -2.16 6.11
C ASP A 48 11.57 -3.28 6.12
N ALA A 49 10.28 -2.94 5.95
CA ALA A 49 9.22 -3.94 5.75
C ALA A 49 9.42 -4.71 4.43
N TYR A 50 9.73 -4.04 3.32
CA TYR A 50 10.00 -4.72 2.05
C TYR A 50 11.24 -5.62 2.10
N SER A 51 12.32 -5.17 2.76
CA SER A 51 13.56 -5.95 2.89
C SER A 51 13.41 -7.13 3.86
N SER A 52 12.63 -6.97 4.94
CA SER A 52 12.29 -8.06 5.86
C SER A 52 11.32 -9.08 5.24
N VAL A 53 10.43 -8.65 4.33
CA VAL A 53 9.60 -9.54 3.51
C VAL A 53 10.41 -10.22 2.38
N GLY A 54 11.61 -9.73 2.08
CA GLY A 54 12.61 -10.41 1.24
C GLY A 54 13.22 -11.66 1.87
N LEU A 55 12.95 -11.95 3.15
CA LEU A 55 13.32 -13.21 3.79
C LEU A 55 12.25 -14.29 3.56
N PRO A 56 12.66 -15.55 3.32
CA PRO A 56 11.88 -16.57 2.61
C PRO A 56 10.77 -17.24 3.44
N LEU A 57 10.16 -16.52 4.38
CA LEU A 57 9.09 -17.05 5.21
C LEU A 57 7.68 -16.67 4.72
N MET A 58 7.50 -15.69 3.83
CA MET A 58 6.15 -15.19 3.51
C MET A 58 5.71 -15.17 2.03
N TYR A 59 6.55 -15.56 1.05
CA TYR A 59 6.08 -15.68 -0.35
C TYR A 59 6.30 -17.06 -0.97
N ARG A 60 5.22 -17.67 -1.44
CA ARG A 60 5.18 -19.04 -1.99
C ARG A 60 5.86 -19.24 -3.36
N HIS A 61 6.38 -18.19 -4.03
CA HIS A 61 7.06 -18.40 -5.32
C HIS A 61 8.08 -17.31 -5.73
N TRP A 62 9.27 -17.78 -6.14
CA TRP A 62 10.49 -17.05 -6.49
C TRP A 62 10.40 -16.09 -7.70
N SER A 63 9.32 -16.13 -8.50
CA SER A 63 9.17 -15.26 -9.68
C SER A 63 8.94 -13.79 -9.32
N PHE A 64 8.40 -13.48 -8.13
CA PHE A 64 8.19 -12.12 -7.68
C PHE A 64 9.49 -11.40 -7.29
N GLY A 65 10.46 -12.10 -6.70
CA GLY A 65 11.77 -11.54 -6.35
C GLY A 65 12.58 -11.09 -7.58
N LYS A 66 12.45 -11.80 -8.71
CA LYS A 66 13.11 -11.40 -9.97
C LYS A 66 12.54 -10.13 -10.59
N ARG A 67 11.21 -9.93 -10.50
CA ARG A 67 10.59 -8.65 -10.92
C ARG A 67 11.00 -7.51 -9.98
N PHE A 68 11.13 -7.77 -8.69
CA PHE A 68 11.56 -6.78 -7.70
C PHE A 68 12.97 -6.24 -7.97
N ALA A 69 13.97 -7.10 -8.18
CA ALA A 69 15.35 -6.65 -8.49
C ALA A 69 15.45 -5.83 -9.79
N TYR A 70 14.60 -6.15 -10.77
CA TYR A 70 14.50 -5.40 -12.03
C TYR A 70 13.91 -4.00 -11.80
N HIS A 71 12.83 -3.91 -11.02
CA HIS A 71 12.21 -2.64 -10.65
C HIS A 71 13.12 -1.78 -9.75
N GLU A 72 13.79 -2.37 -8.76
CA GLU A 72 14.78 -1.70 -7.89
C GLU A 72 15.90 -1.04 -8.71
N THR A 73 16.42 -1.73 -9.73
CA THR A 73 17.48 -1.21 -10.60
C THR A 73 17.00 -0.02 -11.44
N LEU A 74 15.72 0.00 -11.85
CA LEU A 74 15.10 1.10 -12.58
C LEU A 74 14.77 2.29 -11.67
N TYR A 75 14.34 2.04 -10.43
CA TYR A 75 14.10 3.05 -9.41
C TYR A 75 15.39 3.77 -9.00
N ARG A 76 16.46 3.01 -8.71
CA ARG A 76 17.76 3.58 -8.33
C ARG A 76 18.39 4.45 -9.42
N LYS A 77 18.05 4.21 -10.69
CA LYS A 77 18.52 4.98 -11.85
C LYS A 77 17.61 6.16 -12.24
N GLY A 78 16.54 6.41 -11.49
CA GLY A 78 15.63 7.55 -11.73
C GLY A 78 14.76 7.42 -12.98
N LEU A 79 14.59 6.21 -13.53
CA LEU A 79 13.86 5.97 -14.79
C LEU A 79 12.38 5.62 -14.59
N GLN A 80 11.92 5.44 -13.34
CA GLN A 80 10.51 5.31 -12.99
C GLN A 80 10.21 6.15 -11.76
N GLY A 81 9.44 7.22 -11.97
CA GLY A 81 8.74 7.91 -10.88
C GLY A 81 7.73 6.94 -10.28
N LEU A 82 7.63 6.94 -8.95
CA LEU A 82 6.67 6.14 -8.19
C LEU A 82 5.30 6.19 -8.86
N ALA A 83 4.60 5.05 -8.83
CA ALA A 83 3.17 5.02 -9.09
C ALA A 83 2.53 6.08 -8.20
N TYR A 84 2.09 7.15 -8.84
CA TYR A 84 1.23 8.19 -8.29
C TYR A 84 -0.15 7.62 -8.04
#